data_AF-A0A218UKZ5-F1
#
_entry.id   AF-A0A218UKZ5-F1
#
_cell.length_a   1.000
_cell.length_b   1.000
_cell.length_c   1.000
_cell.angle_alpha   90.00
_cell.angle_beta   90.00
_cell.angle_gamma   90.00
#
_symmetry.space_group_name_H-M   'P 1'
#
loop_
_entity.id
_entity.type
_entity.pdbx_description
1 polymer ?
#
loop_
_entity_poly.entity_id
_entity_poly.type
_entity_poly.pdbx_seq_one_letter_code
_entity_poly.pdbx_strand_id
1 'polypeptide(L)'
;MSPWASLGNFISTAERVRLPDDCTIGYIIEGLLEVKLLHSPLFHSHLENLQRLQGESVLQQVTLSYGDPENKHNVVSVGGVFGLQQDPTRFKSVHCLLYPDTIWCPAKKMS
;
A
#
# COMPACT_ATOMS: atom_id res chain seq x y z
N MET A 1 -4.31 -22.68 -5.47
CA MET A 1 -3.09 -22.26 -6.18
C MET A 1 -2.04 -23.35 -6.33
N SER A 2 -2.10 -24.46 -5.57
CA SER A 2 -1.40 -25.70 -5.97
C SER A 2 -1.97 -26.23 -7.29
N PRO A 3 -1.16 -26.82 -8.19
CA PRO A 3 0.29 -27.06 -8.04
C PRO A 3 1.20 -25.87 -8.41
N TRP A 4 0.65 -24.81 -9.00
CA TRP A 4 1.45 -23.76 -9.67
C TRP A 4 2.26 -22.85 -8.73
N ALA A 5 1.83 -22.67 -7.48
CA ALA A 5 2.53 -21.84 -6.50
C ALA A 5 3.12 -22.63 -5.31
N SER A 6 3.10 -23.96 -5.36
CA SER A 6 3.58 -24.82 -4.27
C SER A 6 4.91 -25.48 -4.58
N LEU A 7 5.69 -25.85 -3.55
CA LEU A 7 6.91 -26.66 -3.68
C LEU A 7 7.94 -26.08 -4.68
N GLY A 8 8.10 -24.75 -4.70
CA GLY A 8 9.03 -24.07 -5.61
C GLY A 8 8.49 -23.82 -7.03
N ASN A 9 7.33 -24.37 -7.39
CA ASN A 9 6.74 -24.20 -8.72
C ASN A 9 6.36 -22.75 -9.04
N PHE A 10 6.25 -21.86 -8.04
CA PHE A 10 6.01 -20.45 -8.29
C PHE A 10 7.13 -19.84 -9.15
N ILE A 11 8.40 -20.14 -8.81
CA ILE A 11 9.57 -19.64 -9.54
C ILE A 11 9.55 -20.18 -10.97
N SER A 12 9.35 -21.50 -11.13
CA SER A 12 9.26 -22.11 -12.47
C SER A 12 8.10 -21.55 -13.29
N THR A 13 6.98 -21.23 -12.65
CA THR A 13 5.85 -20.59 -13.31
C THR A 13 6.21 -19.18 -13.77
N ALA A 14 6.80 -18.36 -12.89
CA ALA A 14 7.26 -17.00 -13.17
C ALA A 14 8.27 -16.96 -14.33
N GLU A 15 9.27 -17.84 -14.30
CA GLU A 15 10.27 -17.98 -15.37
C GLU A 15 9.65 -18.37 -16.71
N ARG A 16 8.65 -19.26 -16.68
CA ARG A 16 7.96 -19.71 -17.90
C ARG A 16 7.14 -18.58 -18.52
N VAL A 17 6.42 -17.81 -17.73
CA VAL A 17 5.59 -16.69 -18.24
C VAL A 17 6.40 -15.41 -18.45
N ARG A 18 7.60 -15.32 -17.86
CA ARG A 18 8.49 -14.14 -17.89
C ARG A 18 7.80 -12.87 -17.40
N LEU A 19 7.06 -13.00 -16.31
CA LEU A 19 6.35 -11.90 -15.66
C LEU A 19 6.91 -11.70 -14.24
N PRO A 20 6.80 -10.47 -13.68
CA PRO A 20 7.08 -10.23 -12.26
C PRO A 20 6.15 -11.04 -11.34
N ASP A 21 6.46 -11.08 -10.05
CA ASP A 21 5.77 -11.93 -9.07
C ASP A 21 4.26 -11.64 -8.97
N ASP A 22 3.87 -10.37 -8.91
CA ASP A 22 2.47 -9.93 -8.83
C ASP A 22 1.66 -10.34 -10.08
N CYS A 23 2.21 -10.12 -11.26
CA CYS A 23 1.66 -10.56 -12.53
C CYS A 23 1.59 -12.09 -12.62
N THR A 24 2.56 -12.82 -12.06
CA THR A 24 2.56 -14.29 -12.03
C THR A 24 1.44 -14.82 -11.14
N ILE A 25 1.21 -14.20 -9.97
CA ILE A 25 0.06 -14.53 -9.11
C ILE A 25 -1.26 -14.29 -9.86
N GLY A 26 -1.39 -13.14 -10.53
CA GLY A 26 -2.56 -12.83 -11.35
C GLY A 26 -2.79 -13.85 -12.47
N TYR A 27 -1.72 -14.23 -13.18
CA TYR A 27 -1.77 -15.26 -14.23
C TYR A 27 -2.23 -16.62 -13.70
N ILE A 28 -1.76 -17.06 -12.52
CA ILE A 28 -2.20 -18.31 -11.91
C ILE A 28 -3.69 -18.25 -11.57
N ILE A 29 -4.16 -17.15 -10.97
CA ILE A 29 -5.54 -17.03 -10.47
C ILE A 29 -6.54 -16.84 -11.62
N GLU A 30 -6.30 -15.88 -12.50
CA GLU A 30 -7.26 -15.56 -13.56
C GLU A 30 -7.06 -16.44 -14.80
N GLY A 31 -5.81 -16.73 -15.17
CA GLY A 31 -5.49 -17.44 -16.42
C GLY A 31 -5.51 -18.96 -16.31
N LEU A 32 -5.13 -19.52 -15.17
CA LEU A 32 -5.07 -20.98 -14.97
C LEU A 32 -6.22 -21.53 -14.12
N LEU A 33 -6.66 -20.76 -13.13
CA LEU A 33 -7.74 -21.14 -12.22
C LEU A 33 -9.09 -20.51 -12.58
N GLU A 34 -9.13 -19.60 -13.54
CA GLU A 34 -10.35 -18.92 -14.03
C GLU A 34 -11.15 -18.21 -12.93
N VAL A 35 -10.48 -17.76 -11.87
CA VAL A 35 -11.08 -16.96 -10.80
C VAL A 35 -10.85 -15.48 -11.09
N LYS A 36 -11.90 -14.68 -11.15
CA LYS A 36 -11.80 -13.24 -11.45
C LYS A 36 -11.30 -12.45 -10.25
N LEU A 37 -10.47 -11.45 -10.51
CA LEU A 37 -10.07 -10.45 -9.52
C LEU A 37 -11.28 -9.62 -9.08
N LEU A 38 -11.52 -9.59 -7.77
CA LEU A 38 -12.43 -8.60 -7.19
C LEU A 38 -11.67 -7.30 -6.95
N HIS A 39 -11.97 -6.29 -7.76
CA HIS A 39 -11.36 -4.97 -7.61
C HIS A 39 -11.91 -4.26 -6.37
N SER A 40 -11.02 -3.68 -5.56
CA SER A 40 -11.37 -2.87 -4.39
C SER A 40 -10.67 -1.52 -4.46
N PRO A 41 -11.40 -0.39 -4.28
CA PRO A 41 -10.82 0.94 -4.31
C PRO A 41 -10.03 1.30 -3.04
N LEU A 42 -9.89 0.36 -2.09
CA LEU A 42 -9.27 0.60 -0.78
C LEU A 42 -7.77 0.25 -0.72
N PHE A 43 -7.21 -0.25 -1.82
CA PHE A 43 -5.81 -0.63 -1.93
C PHE A 43 -5.07 0.39 -2.78
N HIS A 44 -4.07 1.06 -2.19
CA HIS A 44 -3.33 2.12 -2.87
C HIS A 44 -1.82 1.84 -2.92
N SER A 45 -1.25 2.00 -4.12
CA SER A 45 0.17 1.92 -4.41
C SER A 45 0.79 3.30 -4.63
N HIS A 46 2.12 3.38 -4.61
CA HIS A 46 2.85 4.62 -4.94
C HIS A 46 2.88 4.94 -6.45
N LEU A 47 2.30 4.09 -7.29
CA LEU A 47 2.10 4.36 -8.71
C LEU A 47 0.83 5.20 -8.95
N GLU A 48 0.02 5.43 -7.92
CA GLU A 48 -1.12 6.34 -7.93
C GLU A 48 -0.73 7.73 -7.45
N ASN A 49 -1.58 8.74 -7.72
CA ASN A 49 -1.44 10.06 -7.11
C ASN A 49 -2.04 10.06 -5.70
N LEU A 50 -1.21 9.76 -4.70
CA LEU A 50 -1.63 9.61 -3.30
C LEU A 50 -2.09 10.93 -2.65
N GLN A 51 -1.74 12.08 -3.23
CA GLN A 51 -2.20 13.39 -2.75
C GLN A 51 -3.72 13.60 -2.96
N ARG A 52 -4.34 12.76 -3.80
CA ARG A 52 -5.80 12.73 -3.98
C ARG A 52 -6.53 12.11 -2.78
N LEU A 53 -5.84 11.29 -1.98
CA LEU A 53 -6.36 10.79 -0.71
C LEU A 53 -6.14 11.86 0.36
N GLN A 54 -7.23 12.35 0.93
CA GLN A 54 -7.23 13.52 1.80
C GLN A 54 -8.03 13.32 3.07
N GLY A 55 -7.52 13.85 4.18
CA GLY A 55 -8.25 13.95 5.43
C GLY A 55 -8.59 12.57 6.01
N GLU A 56 -9.83 12.41 6.51
CA GLU A 56 -10.28 11.18 7.17
C GLU A 56 -10.39 9.98 6.22
N SER A 57 -10.54 10.21 4.91
CA SER A 57 -10.63 9.09 3.96
C SER A 57 -9.33 8.27 3.94
N VAL A 58 -8.18 8.89 4.21
CA VAL A 58 -6.89 8.19 4.35
C VAL A 58 -6.96 7.09 5.42
N LEU A 59 -7.70 7.32 6.50
CA LEU A 59 -7.81 6.39 7.64
C LEU A 59 -8.77 5.23 7.37
N GLN A 60 -9.56 5.31 6.29
CA GLN A 60 -10.52 4.28 5.89
C GLN A 60 -9.94 3.30 4.86
N GLN A 61 -8.70 3.53 4.40
CA GLN A 61 -8.06 2.68 3.39
C GLN A 61 -7.47 1.42 4.01
N VAL A 62 -7.39 0.34 3.22
CA VAL A 62 -6.79 -0.93 3.65
C VAL A 62 -5.28 -0.88 3.49
N THR A 63 -4.79 -0.36 2.37
CA THR A 63 -3.35 -0.14 2.16
C THR A 63 -3.07 1.27 1.69
N LEU A 64 -1.93 1.79 2.15
CA LEU A 64 -1.34 3.03 1.68
C LEU A 64 0.11 2.75 1.30
N SER A 65 0.69 3.63 0.49
CA SER A 65 2.10 3.59 0.11
C SER A 65 2.70 4.99 0.26
N TYR A 66 3.98 5.13 -0.07
CA TYR A 66 4.67 6.40 -0.25
C TYR A 66 5.60 6.30 -1.46
N GLY A 67 5.91 7.43 -2.07
CA GLY A 67 6.74 7.52 -3.27
C GLY A 67 8.17 7.03 -3.09
N ASP A 68 8.74 6.56 -4.19
CA ASP A 68 10.14 6.17 -4.29
C ASP A 68 11.09 7.41 -4.25
N PRO A 69 12.43 7.21 -4.33
CA PRO A 69 13.37 8.33 -4.33
C PRO A 69 13.21 9.33 -5.49
N GLU A 70 12.59 8.95 -6.61
CA GLU A 70 12.34 9.84 -7.75
C GLU A 70 11.06 10.66 -7.56
N ASN A 71 10.11 10.14 -6.79
CA ASN A 71 8.82 10.78 -6.49
C ASN A 71 8.52 10.90 -5.00
N LYS A 72 9.49 11.41 -4.22
CA LYS A 72 9.40 11.52 -2.74
C LYS A 72 8.20 12.33 -2.23
N HIS A 73 7.58 13.15 -3.08
CA HIS A 73 6.42 13.97 -2.73
C HIS A 73 5.08 13.25 -2.93
N ASN A 74 5.09 12.05 -3.51
CA ASN A 74 3.89 11.22 -3.62
C ASN A 74 3.56 10.56 -2.29
N VAL A 75 2.86 11.29 -1.44
CA VAL A 75 2.43 10.84 -0.13
C VAL A 75 0.98 11.28 0.11
N VAL A 76 0.32 10.58 1.02
CA VAL A 76 -1.05 10.91 1.42
C VAL A 76 -1.14 12.27 2.12
N SER A 77 -2.25 12.98 1.91
CA SER A 77 -2.51 14.25 2.57
C SER A 77 -3.31 14.04 3.85
N VAL A 78 -2.63 14.12 5.00
CA VAL A 78 -3.21 13.88 6.33
C VAL A 78 -2.86 15.04 7.25
N GLY A 79 -3.80 15.46 8.08
CA GLY A 79 -3.57 16.46 9.12
C GLY A 79 -2.44 16.01 10.06
N GLY A 80 -1.33 16.75 10.05
CA GLY A 80 -0.07 16.27 10.62
C GLY A 80 0.22 16.80 12.01
N VAL A 81 0.46 15.88 12.94
CA VAL A 81 1.17 16.15 14.20
C VAL A 81 2.69 16.29 13.98
N PHE A 82 3.20 15.80 12.84
CA PHE A 82 4.58 15.88 12.40
C PHE A 82 4.71 16.62 11.06
N GLY A 83 5.80 17.38 10.90
CA GLY A 83 6.19 17.97 9.61
C GLY A 83 6.85 16.97 8.67
N LEU A 84 6.90 17.26 7.36
CA LEU A 84 7.46 16.37 6.33
C LEU A 84 8.93 15.96 6.57
N GLN A 85 9.73 16.80 7.25
CA GLN A 85 11.11 16.44 7.59
C GLN A 85 11.18 15.33 8.65
N GLN A 86 10.21 15.28 9.57
CA GLN A 86 10.15 14.28 10.66
C GLN A 86 9.41 13.01 10.25
N ASP A 87 8.52 13.13 9.27
CA ASP A 87 7.64 12.09 8.77
C ASP A 87 7.47 12.21 7.24
N PRO A 88 8.53 11.92 6.46
CA PRO A 88 8.54 12.11 5.02
C PRO A 88 7.59 11.17 4.28
N THR A 89 7.27 10.00 4.85
CA THR A 89 6.32 9.03 4.26
C THR A 89 4.88 9.25 4.74
N ARG A 90 4.66 10.13 5.72
CA ARG A 90 3.39 10.37 6.42
C ARG A 90 2.89 9.21 7.30
N PHE A 91 3.62 8.10 7.37
CA PHE A 91 3.16 6.91 8.09
C PHE A 91 3.13 7.10 9.61
N LYS A 92 4.00 7.95 10.19
CA LYS A 92 3.89 8.27 11.62
C LYS A 92 2.62 9.08 11.90
N SER A 93 2.30 10.03 11.03
CA SER A 93 1.07 10.83 11.14
C SER A 93 -0.17 9.95 11.00
N VAL A 94 -0.22 9.06 10.00
CA VAL A 94 -1.32 8.08 9.84
C VAL A 94 -1.44 7.19 11.09
N HIS A 95 -0.31 6.63 11.56
CA HIS A 95 -0.29 5.80 12.77
C HIS A 95 -0.88 6.53 13.98
N CYS A 96 -0.45 7.76 14.23
CA CYS A 96 -0.94 8.52 15.38
C CYS A 96 -2.39 8.99 15.26
N LEU A 97 -2.93 9.07 14.04
CA LEU A 97 -4.37 9.32 13.86
C LEU A 97 -5.20 8.06 14.11
N LEU A 98 -4.70 6.88 13.70
CA LEU A 98 -5.37 5.59 13.95
C LEU A 98 -5.24 5.12 15.41
N TYR A 99 -4.08 5.37 16.03
CA TYR A 99 -3.71 4.86 17.35
C TYR A 99 -3.20 6.01 18.25
N PRO A 100 -4.06 6.96 18.62
CA PRO A 100 -3.66 8.19 19.32
C PRO A 100 -3.03 7.95 20.69
N ASP A 101 -3.34 6.81 21.34
CA ASP A 101 -2.82 6.46 22.66
C ASP A 101 -1.39 5.89 22.63
N THR A 102 -0.79 5.78 21.45
CA THR A 102 0.60 5.32 21.31
C THR A 102 1.54 6.33 21.97
N ILE A 103 2.38 5.88 22.92
CA ILE A 103 3.17 6.73 23.83
C ILE A 103 4.08 7.78 23.17
N TRP A 104 4.54 7.55 21.93
CA TRP A 104 5.43 8.45 21.21
C TRP A 104 4.67 9.42 20.29
N CYS A 105 3.36 9.27 20.16
CA CYS A 105 2.53 10.20 19.40
C CYS A 105 2.46 11.53 20.14
N PRO A 106 2.55 12.67 19.43
CA PRO A 106 2.48 13.96 20.08
C PRO A 106 1.04 14.18 20.54
N ALA A 107 0.87 14.79 21.72
CA ALA A 107 -0.44 15.20 22.18
C ALA A 107 -1.09 16.11 21.12
N LYS A 108 -2.37 15.84 20.78
CA LYS A 108 -3.13 16.69 19.85
C LYS A 108 -3.03 18.14 20.34
N LYS A 109 -2.36 19.01 19.57
CA LYS A 109 -2.57 20.45 19.74
C LYS A 109 -4.00 20.72 19.30
N MET A 110 -4.90 20.91 20.26
CA MET A 110 -6.20 21.52 19.99
C MET A 110 -5.91 22.93 19.47
N SER A 111 -6.14 23.16 18.17
CA SER A 111 -6.32 24.53 17.66
C SER A 111 -7.77 24.92 17.84
#